data_AF-A0A7S4SLR3-F1
#
_entry.id   AF-A0A7S4SLR3-F1
#
_cell.length_a   1.000
_cell.length_b   1.000
_cell.length_c   1.000
_cell.angle_alpha   90.00
_cell.angle_beta   90.00
_cell.angle_gamma   90.00
#
_symmetry.space_group_name_H-M   'P 1'
#
loop_
_entity.id
_entity.type
_entity.pdbx_description
1 polymer ?
#
loop_
_entity_poly.entity_id
_entity_poly.type
_entity_poly.pdbx_seq_one_letter_code
_entity_poly.pdbx_strand_id
1 'polypeptide(L)'
;MNYLAKIAAEAMKRAAKDAHVHHHRERRGWSVVVRVSADELAHLAEPLLVARREVLRHTRALAGTVPLRFREKTQGFCISIGFVDDRKYQVCWDAAETGHCCRGQTCRWEHPRNIQHLFVAVKLACSGACLQGGEGGQESEQAEVTG
;
A
#
# COMPACT_ATOMS: atom_id res chain seq x y z
N MET A 1 -0.60 13.24 1.70
CA MET A 1 -0.59 11.76 1.73
C MET A 1 -1.42 11.14 2.86
N ASN A 2 -1.43 11.66 4.10
CA ASN A 2 -2.41 11.26 5.14
C ASN A 2 -3.85 11.21 4.59
N TYR A 3 -4.21 12.20 3.77
CA TYR A 3 -5.48 12.25 3.05
C TYR A 3 -5.85 10.97 2.30
N LEU A 4 -4.94 10.36 1.52
CA LEU A 4 -5.26 9.16 0.75
C LEU A 4 -5.44 7.92 1.64
N ALA A 5 -4.70 7.84 2.76
CA ALA A 5 -4.91 6.81 3.76
C ALA A 5 -6.31 6.92 4.40
N LYS A 6 -6.76 8.16 4.70
CA LYS A 6 -8.13 8.42 5.17
C LYS A 6 -9.18 8.03 4.12
N ILE A 7 -8.99 8.40 2.86
CA ILE A 7 -9.89 8.02 1.76
C ILE A 7 -10.02 6.50 1.66
N ALA A 8 -8.89 5.77 1.66
CA ALA A 8 -8.89 4.31 1.65
C ALA A 8 -9.62 3.74 2.87
N ALA A 9 -9.35 4.29 4.06
CA ALA A 9 -9.98 3.83 5.29
C ALA A 9 -11.51 4.04 5.27
N GLU A 10 -11.99 5.21 4.86
CA GLU A 10 -13.42 5.51 4.77
C GLU A 10 -14.12 4.73 3.64
N ALA A 11 -13.43 4.45 2.54
CA ALA A 11 -13.96 3.56 1.51
C ALA A 11 -14.14 2.12 2.04
N MET A 12 -13.15 1.61 2.77
CA MET A 12 -13.23 0.27 3.38
C MET A 12 -14.34 0.18 4.44
N LYS A 13 -14.50 1.18 5.31
CA LYS A 13 -15.59 1.22 6.31
C LYS A 13 -16.98 1.23 5.69
N ARG A 14 -17.15 1.88 4.54
CA ARG A 14 -18.43 1.95 3.85
C ARG A 14 -18.77 0.66 3.10
N ALA A 15 -17.76 -0.03 2.58
CA ALA A 15 -17.96 -1.18 1.70
C ALA A 15 -17.91 -2.53 2.41
N ALA A 16 -17.12 -2.68 3.48
CA ALA A 16 -17.04 -3.91 4.27
C ALA A 16 -17.86 -3.80 5.56
N LYS A 17 -18.74 -4.77 5.82
CA LYS A 17 -19.56 -4.78 7.04
C LYS A 17 -18.70 -5.13 8.25
N ASP A 18 -19.02 -4.52 9.40
CA ASP A 18 -18.33 -4.76 10.68
C ASP A 18 -16.79 -4.66 10.63
N ALA A 19 -16.28 -3.88 9.68
CA ALA A 19 -14.84 -3.72 9.50
C ALA A 19 -14.25 -2.74 10.51
N HIS A 20 -13.26 -3.19 11.28
CA HIS A 20 -12.46 -2.30 12.12
C HIS A 20 -11.27 -1.79 11.34
N VAL A 21 -11.31 -0.50 10.99
CA VAL A 21 -10.30 0.12 10.13
C VAL A 21 -9.42 1.09 10.92
N HIS A 22 -8.12 0.85 10.89
CA HIS A 22 -7.11 1.74 11.46
C HIS A 22 -6.14 2.18 10.36
N HIS A 23 -5.66 3.41 10.43
CA HIS A 23 -4.56 3.86 9.59
C HIS A 23 -3.45 4.47 10.45
N HIS A 24 -2.21 4.24 10.05
CA HIS A 24 -1.04 4.79 10.71
C HIS A 24 0.04 5.14 9.70
N ARG A 25 0.96 6.00 10.13
CA ARG A 25 2.10 6.40 9.32
C ARG A 25 3.23 5.39 9.48
N GLU A 26 3.85 5.02 8.37
CA GLU A 26 5.05 4.19 8.32
C GLU A 26 6.27 5.00 7.83
N ARG A 27 7.46 4.40 7.88
CA ARG A 27 8.70 5.04 7.41
C ARG A 27 8.61 5.50 5.95
N ARG A 28 7.98 4.71 5.08
CA ARG A 28 7.92 4.97 3.62
C ARG A 28 6.53 5.37 3.12
N GLY A 29 5.59 5.65 4.02
CA GLY A 29 4.22 5.85 3.59
C GLY A 29 3.17 5.75 4.68
N TRP A 30 2.01 5.22 4.29
CA TRP A 30 0.87 5.02 5.16
C TRP A 30 0.35 3.60 5.02
N SER A 31 -0.11 3.05 6.13
CA SER A 31 -0.76 1.75 6.16
C SER A 31 -2.18 1.88 6.68
N VAL A 32 -3.10 1.24 5.99
CA VAL A 32 -4.51 1.06 6.37
C VAL A 32 -4.70 -0.42 6.65
N VAL A 33 -4.97 -0.75 7.91
CA VAL A 33 -5.23 -2.12 8.36
C VAL A 33 -6.73 -2.24 8.58
N VAL A 34 -7.34 -3.13 7.83
CA VAL A 34 -8.77 -3.46 7.90
C VAL A 34 -8.87 -4.81 8.59
N ARG A 35 -9.58 -4.90 9.71
CA ARG A 35 -9.89 -6.16 10.38
C ARG A 35 -11.34 -6.52 10.12
N VAL A 36 -11.58 -7.73 9.62
CA VAL A 36 -12.92 -8.23 9.25
C VAL A 36 -13.15 -9.64 9.80
N SER A 37 -14.41 -10.06 9.92
CA SER A 37 -14.74 -11.45 10.27
C SER A 37 -14.28 -12.43 9.18
N ALA A 38 -14.28 -13.73 9.50
CA ALA A 38 -13.97 -14.77 8.51
C ALA A 38 -14.98 -14.78 7.34
N ASP A 39 -16.25 -14.55 7.63
CA ASP A 39 -17.32 -14.50 6.62
C ASP A 39 -17.13 -13.32 5.67
N GLU A 40 -16.76 -12.16 6.20
CA GLU A 40 -16.48 -10.98 5.38
C GLU A 40 -15.18 -11.13 4.58
N LEU A 41 -14.18 -11.86 5.09
CA LEU A 41 -12.92 -12.12 4.39
C LEU A 41 -13.15 -12.73 2.99
N ALA A 42 -14.13 -13.64 2.88
CA ALA A 42 -14.50 -14.29 1.61
C ALA A 42 -15.11 -13.31 0.58
N HIS A 43 -15.61 -12.16 1.03
CA HIS A 43 -16.33 -11.17 0.22
C HIS A 43 -15.54 -9.86 0.02
N LEU A 44 -14.24 -9.85 0.32
CA LEU A 44 -13.41 -8.64 0.28
C LEU A 44 -13.09 -8.09 -1.10
N ALA A 45 -13.34 -8.85 -2.17
CA ALA A 45 -13.00 -8.43 -3.53
C ALA A 45 -13.66 -7.08 -3.87
N GLU A 46 -14.94 -6.92 -3.57
CA GLU A 46 -15.69 -5.70 -3.88
C GLU A 46 -15.27 -4.50 -2.99
N PRO A 47 -15.17 -4.62 -1.65
CA PRO A 47 -14.62 -3.55 -0.82
C PRO A 47 -13.23 -3.07 -1.24
N LEU A 48 -12.33 -4.00 -1.59
CA LEU A 48 -10.99 -3.65 -2.06
C LEU A 48 -11.02 -2.93 -3.40
N LEU A 49 -11.91 -3.33 -4.32
CA LEU A 49 -12.11 -2.66 -5.60
C LEU A 49 -12.63 -1.22 -5.41
N VAL A 50 -13.60 -1.02 -4.52
CA VAL A 50 -14.13 0.30 -4.18
C VAL A 50 -13.04 1.19 -3.60
N ALA A 51 -12.30 0.70 -2.59
CA ALA A 51 -11.22 1.45 -1.98
C ALA A 51 -10.12 1.82 -2.98
N ARG A 52 -9.73 0.88 -3.85
CA ARG A 52 -8.79 1.13 -4.95
C ARG A 52 -9.27 2.25 -5.87
N ARG A 53 -10.52 2.19 -6.33
CA ARG A 53 -11.08 3.17 -7.27
C ARG A 53 -11.07 4.57 -6.67
N GLU A 54 -11.48 4.69 -5.41
CA GLU A 54 -11.49 5.96 -4.69
C GLU A 54 -10.07 6.52 -4.53
N VAL A 55 -9.11 5.71 -4.09
CA VAL A 55 -7.70 6.13 -3.97
C VAL A 55 -7.15 6.62 -5.31
N LEU A 56 -7.38 5.88 -6.40
CA LEU A 56 -6.91 6.27 -7.73
C LEU A 56 -7.58 7.55 -8.22
N ARG A 57 -8.89 7.70 -8.02
CA ARG A 57 -9.63 8.92 -8.37
C ARG A 57 -9.06 10.14 -7.63
N HIS A 58 -8.87 10.03 -6.32
CA HIS A 58 -8.34 11.11 -5.51
C HIS A 58 -6.87 11.42 -5.81
N THR A 59 -6.07 10.40 -6.12
CA THR A 59 -4.67 10.61 -6.56
C THR A 59 -4.64 11.42 -7.86
N ARG A 60 -5.42 11.04 -8.87
CA ARG A 60 -5.46 11.76 -10.15
C ARG A 60 -5.95 13.21 -10.03
N ALA A 61 -6.77 13.50 -9.03
CA ALA A 61 -7.25 14.86 -8.76
C ALA A 61 -6.21 15.74 -8.04
N LEU A 62 -5.20 15.16 -7.41
CA LEU A 62 -4.15 15.90 -6.71
C LEU A 62 -3.11 16.40 -7.72
N ALA A 63 -3.02 17.73 -7.86
CA ALA A 63 -2.08 18.39 -8.74
C ALA A 63 -0.64 17.94 -8.49
N GLY A 64 0.07 17.60 -9.56
CA GLY A 64 1.47 17.16 -9.50
C GLY A 64 1.66 15.77 -8.93
N THR A 65 0.60 15.01 -8.63
CA THR A 65 0.75 13.62 -8.20
C THR A 65 0.43 12.64 -9.32
N VAL A 66 1.17 11.54 -9.36
CA VAL A 66 1.02 10.49 -10.36
C VAL A 66 1.00 9.14 -9.65
N PRO A 67 -0.02 8.29 -9.89
CA PRO A 67 0.02 6.91 -9.45
C PRO A 67 1.07 6.17 -10.28
N LEU A 68 2.13 5.69 -9.62
CA LEU A 68 3.28 5.06 -10.28
C LEU A 68 3.05 3.58 -10.47
N ARG A 69 2.67 2.89 -9.39
CA ARG A 69 2.55 1.44 -9.39
C ARG A 69 1.42 1.02 -8.48
N PHE A 70 0.59 0.12 -8.98
CA PHE A 70 -0.42 -0.57 -8.19
C PHE A 70 -0.08 -2.05 -8.15
N ARG A 71 -0.16 -2.67 -6.97
CA ARG A 71 0.08 -4.11 -6.79
C ARG A 71 -1.00 -4.71 -5.92
N GLU A 72 -1.74 -5.65 -6.49
CA GLU A 72 -2.68 -6.49 -5.75
C GLU A 72 -1.91 -7.47 -4.86
N LYS A 73 -2.50 -7.76 -3.70
CA LYS A 73 -2.06 -8.77 -2.76
C LYS A 73 -3.26 -9.65 -2.42
N THR A 74 -3.01 -10.87 -1.96
CA THR A 74 -4.06 -11.81 -1.53
C THR A 74 -5.03 -11.19 -0.53
N GLN A 75 -4.54 -10.29 0.33
CA GLN A 75 -5.34 -9.61 1.35
C GLN A 75 -5.09 -8.10 1.32
N GLY A 76 -5.34 -7.48 0.16
CA GLY A 76 -5.35 -6.03 0.01
C GLY A 76 -4.54 -5.54 -1.18
N PHE A 77 -3.95 -4.36 -1.09
CA PHE A 77 -3.16 -3.79 -2.17
C PHE A 77 -2.10 -2.80 -1.69
N CYS A 78 -1.19 -2.46 -2.58
CA CYS A 78 -0.23 -1.39 -2.40
C CYS A 78 -0.30 -0.45 -3.60
N ILE A 79 -0.20 0.85 -3.34
CA ILE A 79 0.01 1.85 -4.38
C ILE A 79 1.22 2.72 -4.04
N SER A 80 2.06 2.97 -5.04
CA SER A 80 3.15 3.95 -4.98
C SER A 80 2.72 5.20 -5.73
N ILE A 81 2.94 6.36 -5.13
CA ILE A 81 2.53 7.67 -5.66
C ILE A 81 3.74 8.57 -5.65
N GLY A 82 4.05 9.17 -6.79
CA GLY A 82 5.14 10.11 -6.96
C GLY A 82 4.63 11.52 -7.22
N PHE A 83 5.52 12.48 -7.06
CA PHE A 83 5.27 13.88 -7.38
C PHE A 83 6.07 14.31 -8.61
N VAL A 84 5.44 15.07 -9.49
CA VAL A 84 6.03 15.71 -10.67
C VAL A 84 5.62 17.18 -10.69
N ASP A 85 6.61 18.06 -10.81
CA ASP A 85 6.50 19.51 -10.75
C ASP A 85 5.85 20.07 -12.01
N ASP A 86 6.23 19.59 -13.20
CA ASP A 86 5.87 20.21 -14.48
C ASP A 86 4.93 19.32 -15.31
N ARG A 87 3.70 19.79 -15.50
CA ARG A 87 2.71 19.12 -16.36
C ARG A 87 3.11 19.09 -17.84
N LYS A 88 4.10 19.88 -18.28
CA LYS A 88 4.59 19.87 -19.67
C LYS A 88 5.39 18.61 -19.98
N TYR A 89 6.13 18.06 -19.03
CA TYR A 89 6.95 16.88 -19.26
C TYR A 89 6.16 15.62 -18.91
N GLN A 90 6.25 14.62 -19.78
CA GLN A 90 5.71 13.30 -19.45
C GLN A 90 6.57 12.66 -18.36
N VAL A 91 5.92 11.85 -17.51
CA VAL A 91 6.58 11.10 -16.43
C VAL A 91 7.50 10.04 -17.01
N CYS A 92 8.70 9.89 -16.44
CA CYS A 92 9.58 8.77 -16.78
C CYS A 92 9.07 7.48 -16.13
N TRP A 93 8.49 6.59 -16.93
CA TRP A 93 7.95 5.32 -16.41
C TRP A 93 9.03 4.37 -15.88
N ASP A 94 10.24 4.38 -16.45
CA ASP A 94 11.36 3.58 -15.93
C ASP A 94 11.68 3.99 -14.48
N ALA A 95 11.85 5.29 -14.23
CA ALA A 95 12.07 5.83 -12.88
C ALA A 95 10.86 5.61 -11.97
N ALA A 96 9.64 5.73 -12.49
CA ALA A 96 8.40 5.55 -11.74
C ALA A 96 8.21 4.12 -11.24
N GLU A 97 8.45 3.12 -12.08
CA GLU A 97 8.15 1.72 -11.78
C GLU A 97 9.26 1.03 -10.98
N THR A 98 10.51 1.35 -11.33
CA THR A 98 11.69 0.67 -10.79
C THR A 98 12.44 1.51 -9.77
N GLY A 99 12.19 2.82 -9.71
CA GLY A 99 13.02 3.78 -8.98
C GLY A 99 14.35 4.10 -9.66
N HIS A 100 14.61 3.52 -10.84
CA HIS A 100 15.86 3.66 -11.57
C HIS A 100 15.62 4.00 -13.05
N CYS A 101 16.43 4.90 -13.60
CA CYS A 101 16.40 5.25 -15.02
C CYS A 101 17.83 5.31 -15.52
N CYS A 102 18.16 4.50 -16.53
CA CYS A 102 19.52 4.42 -17.07
C CYS A 102 20.00 5.73 -17.70
N ARG A 103 19.08 6.61 -18.08
CA ARG A 103 19.39 7.97 -18.60
C ARG A 103 19.78 8.94 -17.49
N GLY A 104 19.53 8.62 -16.21
CA GLY A 104 19.89 9.48 -15.08
C GLY A 104 19.39 10.91 -15.26
N GLN A 105 20.28 11.89 -15.08
CA GLN A 105 19.94 13.32 -15.20
C GLN A 105 19.74 13.79 -16.65
N THR A 106 20.14 13.02 -17.66
CA THR A 106 19.93 13.38 -19.08
C THR A 106 18.59 12.88 -19.61
N CYS A 107 17.76 12.27 -18.74
CA CYS A 107 16.43 11.84 -19.11
C CYS A 107 15.56 13.05 -19.50
N ARG A 108 14.95 13.00 -20.68
CA ARG A 108 14.02 14.02 -21.17
C ARG A 108 12.68 14.04 -20.40
N TRP A 109 12.34 12.94 -19.75
CA TRP A 109 11.11 12.78 -18.98
C TRP A 109 11.34 13.08 -17.50
N GLU A 110 10.31 13.59 -16.84
CA GLU A 110 10.41 13.97 -15.44
C GLU A 110 10.45 12.74 -14.53
N HIS A 111 11.46 12.66 -13.66
CA HIS A 111 11.58 11.61 -12.66
C HIS A 111 10.69 11.94 -11.45
N PRO A 112 9.76 11.05 -11.07
CA PRO A 112 8.93 11.27 -9.89
C PRO A 112 9.78 11.43 -8.63
N ARG A 113 9.50 12.46 -7.86
CA ARG A 113 10.12 12.73 -6.57
C ARG A 113 9.18 12.32 -5.44
N ASN A 114 9.73 12.26 -4.22
CA ASN A 114 8.95 12.05 -2.99
C ASN A 114 7.99 10.85 -3.07
N ILE A 115 8.47 9.73 -3.63
CA ILE A 115 7.66 8.53 -3.79
C ILE A 115 7.19 8.06 -2.41
N GLN A 116 5.87 8.00 -2.23
CA GLN A 116 5.24 7.51 -1.01
C GLN A 116 4.37 6.30 -1.32
N HIS A 117 4.33 5.38 -0.37
CA HIS A 117 3.52 4.18 -0.48
C HIS A 117 2.25 4.30 0.35
N LEU A 118 1.17 3.71 -0.14
CA LEU A 118 -0.03 3.42 0.63
C LEU A 118 -0.28 1.93 0.58
N PHE A 119 -0.26 1.29 1.74
CA PHE A 119 -0.56 -0.12 1.91
C PHE A 119 -1.97 -0.25 2.49
N VAL A 120 -2.79 -1.08 1.87
CA VAL A 120 -4.06 -1.52 2.41
C VAL A 120 -3.93 -3.01 2.66
N ALA A 121 -4.02 -3.41 3.92
CA ALA A 121 -3.89 -4.80 4.34
C ALA A 121 -5.18 -5.21 5.07
N VAL A 122 -5.73 -6.35 4.68
CA VAL A 122 -6.87 -6.94 5.37
C VAL A 122 -6.40 -8.09 6.25
N LYS A 123 -6.92 -8.16 7.46
CA LYS A 123 -6.62 -9.19 8.45
C LYS A 123 -7.91 -9.71 9.04
N LEU A 124 -7.89 -10.95 9.55
CA LEU A 124 -8.99 -11.44 10.37
C LEU A 124 -9.06 -10.64 11.67
N ALA A 125 -10.26 -10.28 12.09
CA ALA A 125 -10.54 -9.78 13.42
C ALA A 125 -10.30 -10.91 14.41
N CYS A 126 -9.47 -10.65 15.43
CA CYS A 126 -9.40 -11.57 16.55
C CYS A 126 -10.72 -11.46 17.33
N SER A 127 -11.59 -12.45 17.19
CA SER A 127 -12.56 -12.76 18.25
C SER A 127 -11.74 -13.01 19.51
N GLY A 128 -12.09 -12.39 20.64
CA GLY A 128 -11.27 -12.30 21.86
C GLY A 128 -10.93 -13.62 22.59
N ALA A 129 -10.77 -14.74 21.89
CA ALA A 129 -10.38 -16.04 22.42
C ALA A 129 -8.90 -16.40 22.17
N CYS A 130 -8.12 -15.61 21.42
CA CYS A 130 -6.71 -15.90 21.18
C CYS A 130 -5.78 -14.89 21.89
N LEU A 131 -5.83 -14.86 23.22
CA LEU A 131 -4.70 -14.41 24.03
C LEU A 131 -4.08 -15.65 24.69
N GLN A 132 -3.07 -16.25 24.05
CA GLN A 132 -1.84 -16.79 24.65
C GLN A 132 -1.08 -17.72 23.69
N GLY A 133 0.24 -17.57 23.69
CA GLY A 133 1.22 -18.29 22.90
C GLY A 133 1.83 -17.38 21.84
N GLY A 134 3.00 -16.77 22.00
CA GLY A 134 4.14 -17.05 22.85
C GLY A 134 5.34 -16.49 22.09
N GLU A 135 6.16 -15.71 22.77
CA GLU A 135 7.40 -15.11 22.26
C GLU A 135 8.42 -16.19 21.89
N GLY A 136 9.36 -15.84 20.98
CA GLY A 136 10.66 -16.51 20.91
C GLY A 136 10.97 -17.16 19.57
N GLY A 137 11.90 -16.54 18.83
CA GLY A 137 12.49 -17.13 17.64
C GLY A 137 13.64 -16.29 17.08
N GLN A 138 14.57 -15.87 17.95
CA GLN A 138 15.93 -15.55 17.52
C GLN A 138 16.79 -16.82 17.61
N GLU A 139 17.52 -17.03 16.51
CA GLU A 139 18.87 -17.60 16.43
C GLU A 139 19.08 -19.10 16.64
N SER A 140 19.57 -19.75 15.59
CA SER A 140 20.62 -20.78 15.68
C SER A 140 21.39 -20.79 14.36
N GLU A 141 22.48 -20.04 14.37
CA GLU A 141 23.70 -20.33 13.64
C GLU A 141 24.23 -21.72 14.08
N GLN A 142 24.69 -22.55 13.14
CA GLN A 142 26.03 -23.16 13.13
C GLN A 142 26.17 -24.25 12.06
N ALA A 143 27.41 -24.33 11.57
CA ALA A 143 27.96 -25.21 10.56
C ALA A 143 28.31 -26.61 11.10
N GLU A 144 28.50 -27.57 10.20
CA GLU A 144 29.69 -28.46 10.05
C GLU A 144 29.34 -29.59 9.04
N VAL A 145 30.06 -29.71 7.92
CA VAL A 145 31.27 -30.52 7.68
C VAL A 145 31.03 -32.04 7.73
N THR A 146 31.26 -32.71 6.60
CA THR A 146 31.82 -34.07 6.39
C THR A 146 31.73 -34.32 4.88
N GLY A 147 32.75 -34.74 4.12
CA GLY A 147 34.14 -35.11 4.35
C GLY A 147 34.77 -35.41 2.98
#